data_AF-A0A4Q3SEK2-F1
#
_entry.id   AF-A0A4Q3SEK2-F1
#
_cell.length_a   1.000
_cell.length_b   1.000
_cell.length_c   1.000
_cell.angle_alpha   90.00
_cell.angle_beta   90.00
_cell.angle_gamma   90.00
#
_symmetry.space_group_name_H-M   'P 1'
#
loop_
_entity.id
_entity.type
_entity.pdbx_description
1 polymer ?
#
loop_
_entity_poly.entity_id
_entity_poly.type
_entity_poly.pdbx_seq_one_letter_code
_entity_poly.pdbx_strand_id
1 'polypeptide(L)' 'MKTKQTIAVIGATGSMGAAISTSLAKGNYRLLLKAQDEEKLKTLVGKIQASDPAADVEAA' A
#
# COMPACT_ATOMS: atom_id res chain seq x y z
N MET A 1 -9.79 -0.12 -20.81
CA MET A 1 -9.36 0.22 -19.44
C MET A 1 -9.77 -0.90 -18.50
N LYS A 2 -8.86 -1.42 -17.66
CA LYS A 2 -9.26 -2.32 -16.56
C LYS A 2 -9.83 -1.44 -15.43
N THR A 3 -11.00 -1.81 -14.92
CA THR A 3 -11.64 -1.14 -13.77
C THR A 3 -10.67 -1.11 -12.59
N LYS A 4 -10.60 0.03 -11.89
CA LYS A 4 -9.76 0.16 -10.69
C LYS A 4 -10.27 -0.83 -9.63
N GLN A 5 -9.39 -1.71 -9.16
CA GLN A 5 -9.73 -2.69 -8.13
C GLN A 5 -9.17 -2.24 -6.78
N THR A 6 -9.92 -2.50 -5.72
CA THR A 6 -9.46 -2.25 -4.34
C THR A 6 -8.88 -3.53 -3.77
N ILE A 7 -7.66 -3.46 -3.23
CA ILE A 7 -6.96 -4.59 -2.61
C ILE A 7 -6.65 -4.22 -1.17
N ALA A 8 -7.12 -5.04 -0.22
CA ALA A 8 -6.75 -4.90 1.18
C ALA A 8 -5.57 -5.81 1.51
N VAL A 9 -4.51 -5.25 2.08
CA VAL A 9 -3.33 -5.98 2.54
C VAL A 9 -3.30 -5.95 4.07
N ILE A 10 -3.60 -7.09 4.68
CA ILE A 10 -3.54 -7.28 6.12
C ILE A 10 -2.14 -7.75 6.50
N GLY A 11 -1.53 -7.12 7.51
CA GLY A 11 -0.13 -7.35 7.85
C GLY A 11 0.83 -6.63 6.90
N ALA A 12 0.44 -5.46 6.39
CA ALA A 12 1.19 -4.71 5.39
C ALA A 12 2.62 -4.32 5.83
N THR A 13 2.90 -4.25 7.14
CA THR A 13 4.23 -3.90 7.67
C THR A 13 5.19 -5.09 7.75
N GLY A 14 4.74 -6.31 7.48
CA GLY A 14 5.62 -7.47 7.33
C GLY A 14 6.47 -7.39 6.06
N SER A 15 7.58 -8.14 6.00
CA SER A 15 8.49 -8.13 4.85
C SER A 15 7.79 -8.42 3.51
N MET A 16 6.92 -9.45 3.49
CA MET A 16 6.09 -9.78 2.33
C MET A 16 4.99 -8.75 2.08
N GLY A 17 4.25 -8.34 3.12
CA GLY A 17 3.16 -7.38 3.00
C GLY A 17 3.63 -6.04 2.41
N ALA A 18 4.79 -5.57 2.84
CA ALA A 18 5.39 -4.33 2.35
C ALA A 18 5.82 -4.45 0.88
N ALA A 19 6.46 -5.57 0.52
CA ALA A 19 6.87 -5.82 -0.86
C ALA A 19 5.68 -5.93 -1.81
N ILE A 20 4.62 -6.65 -1.41
CA ILE A 20 3.38 -6.78 -2.19
C ILE A 20 2.72 -5.40 -2.36
N SER A 21 2.56 -4.64 -1.27
CA SER A 21 1.95 -3.31 -1.30
C SER A 21 2.71 -2.36 -2.22
N THR A 22 4.04 -2.36 -2.16
CA THR A 22 4.90 -1.52 -3.01
C THR A 22 4.83 -1.93 -4.48
N SER A 23 4.75 -3.23 -4.77
CA SER A 23 4.62 -3.74 -6.14
C SER A 23 3.26 -3.39 -6.75
N LEU A 24 2.18 -3.57 -5.98
CA LEU A 24 0.81 -3.26 -6.41
C LEU A 24 0.56 -1.76 -6.54
N ALA A 25 1.25 -0.91 -5.75
CA ALA A 25 1.05 0.53 -5.78
C ALA A 25 1.37 1.16 -7.15
N LYS A 26 2.25 0.53 -7.93
CA LYS A 26 2.60 0.96 -9.30
C LYS A 26 1.51 0.65 -10.34
N GLY A 27 0.50 -0.13 -9.95
CA GLY A 27 -0.62 -0.51 -10.80
C GLY A 27 -1.83 0.42 -10.63
N ASN A 28 -2.87 0.20 -11.44
CA ASN A 28 -4.15 0.91 -11.28
C ASN A 28 -5.03 0.26 -10.20
N TYR A 29 -4.54 0.25 -8.96
CA TYR A 29 -5.22 -0.31 -7.80
C TYR A 29 -5.41 0.74 -6.71
N ARG A 30 -6.44 0.55 -5.88
CA ARG A 30 -6.56 1.23 -4.59
C ARG A 30 -6.12 0.26 -3.50
N LEU A 31 -5.14 0.65 -2.69
CA LEU A 31 -4.59 -0.20 -1.63
C LEU A 31 -5.11 0.24 -0.26
N LEU A 32 -5.66 -0.71 0.50
CA LEU A 32 -6.01 -0.53 1.90
C LEU A 32 -5.00 -1.31 2.74
N LEU A 33 -4.10 -0.61 3.43
CA LEU A 33 -3.04 -1.21 4.21
C LEU A 33 -3.44 -1.26 5.68
N LYS A 34 -3.46 -2.47 6.26
CA LYS A 34 -3.73 -2.69 7.69
C LYS A 34 -2.53 -3.34 8.36
N ALA A 35 -2.11 -2.78 9.48
CA ALA A 35 -1.11 -3.38 10.37
C ALA A 35 -1.37 -2.99 11.83
N GLN A 36 -0.74 -3.71 12.76
CA GLN A 36 -0.76 -3.33 14.19
C GLN A 36 0.20 -2.17 14.49
N ASP A 37 1.30 -2.08 13.77
CA ASP A 37 2.34 -1.07 13.96
C ASP A 37 2.06 0.15 13.08
N GLU A 38 1.43 1.17 13.64
CA GLU A 38 1.02 2.38 12.92
C GLU A 38 2.22 3.19 12.40
N GLU A 39 3.34 3.22 13.13
CA GLU A 39 4.54 3.96 12.69
C GLU A 39 5.17 3.33 11.45
N LYS A 40 5.31 2.01 11.45
CA LYS A 40 5.78 1.28 10.26
C LYS A 40 4.80 1.42 9.10
N LEU A 41 3.50 1.46 9.38
CA LEU A 41 2.47 1.63 8.36
C LEU A 41 2.56 3.00 7.70
N LYS A 42 2.66 4.08 8.51
CA LYS A 42 2.89 5.45 8.01
C LYS A 42 4.17 5.55 7.20
N THR A 43 5.24 4.91 7.68
CA THR A 43 6.51 4.85 6.94
C THR A 43 6.37 4.16 5.60
N LEU A 44 5.63 3.05 5.53
CA LEU A 44 5.36 2.33 4.28
C LEU A 44 4.54 3.19 3.31
N VAL A 45 3.48 3.85 3.77
CA VAL A 45 2.67 4.76 2.94
C VAL A 45 3.53 5.90 2.40
N GLY A 46 4.33 6.55 3.26
CA GLY A 46 5.25 7.61 2.84
C GLY A 46 6.25 7.14 1.80
N LYS A 47 6.82 5.92 1.94
CA LYS A 47 7.70 5.33 0.93
C LYS A 47 7.00 5.08 -0.40
N ILE A 48 5.76 4.57 -0.37
CA ILE A 48 4.99 4.32 -1.58
C ILE A 48 4.66 5.63 -2.28
N GLN A 49 4.14 6.63 -1.56
CA GLN A 49 3.80 7.95 -2.12
C GLN A 49 5.03 8.71 -2.63
N ALA A 50 6.20 8.55 -1.97
CA ALA A 50 7.45 9.13 -2.45
C ALA A 50 7.93 8.47 -3.75
N SER A 51 7.70 7.16 -3.93
CA SER A 51 8.07 6.44 -5.14
C SER A 51 7.07 6.61 -6.28
N ASP A 52 5.79 6.75 -5.96
CA ASP A 52 4.69 6.94 -6.90
C ASP A 52 3.62 7.85 -6.28
N PRO A 53 3.69 9.17 -6.56
CA PRO A 53 2.74 10.14 -6.02
C PRO A 53 1.30 9.93 -6.49
N ALA A 54 1.07 9.15 -7.56
CA ALA A 54 -0.25 8.84 -8.09
C ALA A 54 -0.86 7.56 -7.47
N ALA A 55 -0.11 6.84 -6.63
CA ALA A 55 -0.60 5.65 -5.96
C ALA A 55 -1.73 5.98 -4.98
N ASP A 56 -2.85 5.27 -5.12
CA ASP A 56 -4.03 5.40 -4.26
C ASP A 56 -3.91 4.42 -3.10
N VAL A 57 -3.38 4.91 -1.97
CA VAL A 57 -3.05 4.11 -0.78
C VAL A 57 -3.62 4.75 0.47
N GLU A 58 -4.37 3.98 1.24
CA GLU A 58 -4.90 4.36 2.55
C GLU A 58 -4.37 3.44 3.65
N ALA A 59 -4.04 4.01 4.81
CA ALA A 59 -3.69 3.28 6.01
C ALA A 59 -4.92 3.21 6.94
N ALA A 60 -5.26 2.01 7.39
CA ALA A 60 -6.38 1.73 8.29
C ALA A 60 -5.96 0.94 9.52
#